data_AF-A0A7J8BEB5-F1
#
_entry.id   AF-A0A7J8BEB5-F1
#
_cell.length_a   1.000
_cell.length_b   1.000
_cell.length_c   1.000
_cell.angle_alpha   90.00
_cell.angle_beta   90.00
_cell.angle_gamma   90.00
#
_symmetry.space_group_name_H-M   'P 1'
#
loop_
_entity.id
_entity.type
_entity.pdbx_description
1 polymer ?
#
loop_
_entity_poly.entity_id
_entity_poly.type
_entity_poly.pdbx_seq_one_letter_code
_entity_poly.pdbx_strand_id
1 'polypeptide(L)'
;MKGSGLPLCILVAVFYLSWTPSAGLKTLHLGSCVVITNLQEMHNGFSEIRDTVQAKDKIIDVRILRKTESLQDTKPADQCCLLRHILRLYLDTVFKNYQTPDHHILRKISSLANSFLTIKKDLRLCLKPQEAVVKALGELDILLQWMEETD
;
A
#
# COMPACT_ATOMS: atom_id res chain seq x y z
N MET A 1 -40.86 41.35 -0.37
CA MET A 1 -40.76 39.98 0.18
C MET A 1 -39.28 39.61 0.28
N LYS A 2 -38.67 39.82 1.46
CA LYS A 2 -37.29 39.46 1.74
C LYS A 2 -37.26 37.99 2.15
N GLY A 3 -37.12 37.12 1.16
CA GLY A 3 -37.02 35.67 1.36
C GLY A 3 -35.69 35.31 2.01
N SER A 4 -35.78 34.58 3.11
CA SER A 4 -34.68 34.13 3.97
C SER A 4 -33.64 33.32 3.20
N GLY A 5 -32.51 33.94 2.82
CA GLY A 5 -31.34 33.26 2.24
C GLY A 5 -30.39 32.66 3.29
N LEU A 6 -30.61 32.94 4.57
CA LEU A 6 -29.74 32.53 5.67
C LEU A 6 -29.66 31.00 5.89
N PRO A 7 -30.75 30.21 5.81
CA PRO A 7 -30.67 28.77 6.04
C PRO A 7 -30.07 28.00 4.85
N LEU A 8 -30.21 28.52 3.62
CA LEU A 8 -29.60 27.92 2.43
C LEU A 8 -28.07 28.04 2.46
N CYS A 9 -27.54 29.18 2.92
CA CYS A 9 -26.09 29.39 3.04
C CYS A 9 -25.45 28.45 4.07
N ILE A 10 -26.15 28.16 5.18
CA ILE A 10 -25.65 27.26 6.23
C ILE A 10 -25.61 25.81 5.71
N LEU A 11 -26.64 25.36 4.99
CA LEU A 11 -26.66 24.02 4.38
C LEU A 11 -25.55 23.82 3.35
N VAL A 12 -25.26 24.85 2.54
CA VAL A 12 -24.17 24.83 1.56
C VAL A 12 -22.81 24.77 2.25
N ALA A 13 -22.59 25.55 3.33
CA ALA A 13 -21.34 25.52 4.09
C ALA A 13 -21.06 24.17 4.77
N VAL A 14 -22.10 23.50 5.28
CA VAL A 14 -21.97 22.14 5.87
C VAL A 14 -21.59 21.10 4.82
N PHE A 15 -22.10 21.23 3.58
CA PHE A 15 -21.72 20.35 2.47
C PHE A 15 -20.27 20.57 1.99
N TYR A 16 -19.75 21.80 2.06
CA TYR A 16 -18.35 22.09 1.72
C TYR A 16 -17.35 21.61 2.79
N LEU A 17 -17.74 21.62 4.07
CA LEU A 17 -16.88 21.13 5.16
C LEU A 17 -16.87 19.59 5.27
N SER A 18 -17.94 18.91 4.83
CA SER A 18 -17.98 17.45 4.76
C SER A 18 -17.26 16.89 3.53
N TRP A 19 -17.12 17.68 2.47
CA TRP A 19 -16.30 17.35 1.30
C TRP A 19 -14.85 17.79 1.52
N THR A 20 -14.17 17.19 2.48
CA THR A 20 -12.71 17.12 2.39
C THR A 20 -12.40 15.87 1.57
N PRO A 21 -11.90 15.99 0.33
CA PRO A 21 -11.26 14.84 -0.30
C PRO A 21 -10.22 14.35 0.69
N SER A 22 -10.19 13.05 1.02
CA SER A 22 -9.14 12.49 1.87
C SER A 22 -7.81 12.76 1.20
N ALA A 23 -7.19 13.90 1.57
CA ALA A 23 -6.09 14.50 0.86
C ALA A 23 -4.89 13.57 1.02
N GLY A 24 -4.60 12.77 -0.01
CA GLY A 24 -3.47 11.84 -0.03
C GLY A 24 -3.82 10.37 -0.17
N LEU A 25 -5.11 10.02 -0.06
CA LEU A 25 -5.56 8.65 -0.30
C LEU A 25 -5.64 8.38 -1.82
N LYS A 26 -4.98 7.31 -2.28
CA LYS A 26 -4.90 6.93 -3.67
C LYS A 26 -5.38 5.49 -3.86
N THR A 27 -6.32 5.34 -4.79
CA THR A 27 -6.79 4.04 -5.24
C THR A 27 -5.82 3.47 -6.28
N LEU A 28 -5.29 2.28 -6.01
CA LEU A 28 -4.45 1.52 -6.93
C LEU A 28 -5.27 0.39 -7.54
N HIS A 29 -5.41 0.43 -8.87
CA HIS A 29 -6.01 -0.64 -9.66
C HIS A 29 -4.90 -1.58 -10.14
N LEU A 30 -4.95 -2.85 -9.73
CA LEU A 30 -3.92 -3.87 -9.96
C LEU A 30 -4.57 -5.11 -10.58
N GLY A 31 -5.10 -4.95 -11.80
CA GLY A 31 -5.96 -5.94 -12.43
C GLY A 31 -7.35 -5.99 -11.77
N SER A 32 -7.76 -7.17 -11.28
CA SER A 32 -9.01 -7.35 -10.53
C SER A 32 -8.91 -6.92 -9.06
N CYS A 33 -7.70 -6.59 -8.59
CA CYS A 33 -7.46 -6.12 -7.23
C CYS A 33 -7.52 -4.60 -7.16
N VAL A 34 -8.21 -4.07 -6.14
CA VAL A 34 -8.27 -2.64 -5.85
C VAL A 34 -7.86 -2.43 -4.41
N VAL A 35 -6.84 -1.60 -4.18
CA VAL A 35 -6.37 -1.24 -2.84
C VAL A 35 -6.32 0.27 -2.69
N ILE A 36 -6.53 0.74 -1.48
CA ILE A 36 -6.56 2.16 -1.14
C ILE A 36 -5.38 2.44 -0.22
N THR A 37 -4.54 3.41 -0.57
CA THR A 37 -3.29 3.67 0.17
C THR A 37 -3.00 5.15 0.32
N ASN A 38 -2.40 5.55 1.44
CA ASN A 38 -1.99 6.92 1.69
C ASN A 38 -0.59 7.19 1.11
N LEU A 39 -0.50 7.35 -0.22
CA LEU A 39 0.79 7.61 -0.86
C LEU A 39 1.39 8.95 -0.42
N GLN A 40 0.56 9.94 -0.07
CA GLN A 40 1.06 11.25 0.36
C GLN A 40 1.85 11.16 1.65
N GLU A 41 1.35 10.43 2.64
CA GLU A 41 2.06 10.18 3.89
C GLU A 41 3.42 9.50 3.64
N MET A 42 3.45 8.52 2.74
CA MET A 42 4.67 7.81 2.37
C MET A 42 5.67 8.73 1.65
N HIS A 43 5.18 9.58 0.73
CA HIS A 43 6.02 10.58 0.06
C HIS A 43 6.61 11.59 1.04
N ASN A 44 5.81 12.07 1.99
CA ASN A 44 6.26 12.98 3.04
C ASN A 44 7.30 12.32 3.96
N GLY A 45 7.05 11.08 4.39
CA GLY A 45 7.99 10.35 5.24
C GLY A 45 9.33 10.06 4.56
N PHE A 46 9.31 9.77 3.24
CA PHE A 46 10.55 9.53 2.48
C PHE A 46 11.29 10.82 2.14
N SER A 47 10.59 11.92 1.81
CA SER A 47 11.24 13.18 1.42
C SER A 47 12.16 13.72 2.52
N GLU A 48 11.80 13.52 3.78
CA GLU A 48 12.60 13.93 4.95
C GLU A 48 13.95 13.22 5.07
N ILE A 49 14.09 12.02 4.49
CA ILE A 49 15.32 11.21 4.58
C ILE A 49 16.00 11.00 3.23
N ARG A 50 15.33 11.37 2.12
CA ARG A 50 15.75 11.06 0.75
C ARG A 50 17.18 11.50 0.48
N ASP A 51 17.47 12.78 0.70
CA ASP A 51 18.75 13.37 0.29
C ASP A 51 19.90 12.75 1.10
N THR A 52 19.68 12.46 2.40
CA THR A 52 20.65 11.77 3.26
C THR A 52 20.89 10.32 2.85
N VAL A 53 19.84 9.58 2.50
CA VAL A 53 19.97 8.19 2.04
C VAL A 53 20.67 8.14 0.69
N GLN A 54 20.30 9.02 -0.25
CA GLN A 54 20.88 9.08 -1.59
C GLN A 54 22.33 9.55 -1.58
N ALA A 55 22.72 10.45 -0.68
CA ALA A 55 24.11 10.86 -0.52
C ALA A 55 25.05 9.71 -0.08
N LYS A 56 24.50 8.64 0.51
CA LYS A 56 25.25 7.43 0.87
C LYS A 56 25.39 6.43 -0.28
N ASP A 57 24.61 6.59 -1.37
CA ASP A 57 24.69 5.71 -2.52
C ASP A 57 25.89 6.09 -3.39
N LYS A 58 26.86 5.18 -3.48
CA LYS A 58 28.07 5.34 -4.28
C LYS A 58 27.96 4.67 -5.66
N ILE A 59 26.94 3.84 -5.87
CA ILE A 59 26.77 3.03 -7.09
C ILE A 59 25.71 3.70 -7.97
N ILE A 60 26.12 4.72 -8.70
CA ILE A 60 25.22 5.56 -9.51
C ILE A 60 24.88 4.96 -10.89
N ASP A 61 25.63 3.95 -11.32
CA ASP A 61 25.51 3.31 -12.63
C ASP A 61 24.49 2.16 -12.65
N VAL A 62 24.08 1.67 -11.47
CA VAL A 62 23.11 0.57 -11.34
C VAL A 62 21.77 1.09 -10.85
N ARG A 63 20.71 0.78 -11.61
CA ARG A 63 19.32 1.02 -11.19
C ARG A 63 18.61 -0.32 -10.98
N ILE A 64 18.23 -0.60 -9.73
CA ILE A 64 17.51 -1.82 -9.34
C ILE A 64 16.08 -1.79 -9.91
N LEU A 65 15.31 -0.75 -9.61
CA LEU A 65 13.95 -0.57 -10.14
C LEU A 65 14.01 0.15 -11.49
N ARG A 66 14.22 -0.61 -12.57
CA ARG A 66 14.34 -0.10 -13.94
C ARG A 66 12.98 0.39 -14.48
N LYS A 67 13.01 1.43 -15.31
CA LYS A 67 11.79 1.97 -15.93
C LYS A 67 11.08 0.98 -16.85
N THR A 68 11.83 0.07 -17.47
CA THR A 68 11.31 -0.97 -18.38
C THR A 68 10.44 -2.03 -17.67
N GLU A 69 10.51 -2.10 -16.35
CA GLU A 69 9.78 -3.05 -15.51
C GLU A 69 8.83 -2.30 -14.56
N SER A 70 8.18 -1.26 -15.07
CA SER A 70 7.19 -0.50 -14.31
C SER A 70 5.95 -1.34 -14.03
N LEU A 71 5.29 -1.06 -12.90
CA LEU A 71 3.97 -1.63 -12.60
C LEU A 71 2.95 -1.29 -13.70
N GLN A 72 3.05 -0.13 -14.33
CA GLN A 72 2.12 0.29 -15.40
C GLN A 72 2.30 -0.53 -16.68
N ASP A 73 3.53 -0.94 -16.98
CA ASP A 73 3.87 -1.70 -18.19
C ASP A 73 3.67 -3.22 -18.00
N THR A 74 3.38 -3.64 -16.77
CA THR A 74 3.08 -5.03 -16.42
C THR A 74 1.63 -5.35 -16.77
N LYS A 75 1.38 -6.57 -17.29
CA LYS A 75 0.02 -7.07 -17.57
C LYS A 75 -0.89 -6.89 -16.33
N PRO A 76 -2.12 -6.38 -16.45
CA PRO A 76 -2.99 -6.10 -15.31
C PRO A 76 -3.14 -7.28 -14.33
N ALA A 77 -3.26 -8.50 -14.84
CA ALA A 77 -3.36 -9.72 -14.03
C ALA A 77 -2.12 -10.01 -13.16
N ASP A 78 -0.96 -9.45 -13.49
CA ASP A 78 0.31 -9.69 -12.81
C ASP A 78 0.77 -8.52 -11.92
N GLN A 79 0.15 -7.34 -12.07
CA GLN A 79 0.51 -6.13 -11.31
C GLN A 79 0.42 -6.33 -9.80
N CYS A 80 -0.66 -6.96 -9.31
CA CYS A 80 -0.84 -7.25 -7.88
C CYS A 80 0.27 -8.19 -7.36
N CYS A 81 0.60 -9.23 -8.13
CA CYS A 81 1.66 -10.19 -7.79
C CYS A 81 3.02 -9.50 -7.73
N LEU A 82 3.38 -8.74 -8.76
CA LEU A 82 4.63 -7.99 -8.82
C LEU A 82 4.76 -7.04 -7.62
N LEU A 83 3.73 -6.24 -7.33
CA LEU A 83 3.75 -5.33 -6.19
C LEU A 83 3.90 -6.09 -4.86
N ARG A 84 3.21 -7.22 -4.68
CA ARG A 84 3.34 -8.05 -3.48
C ARG A 84 4.77 -8.58 -3.30
N HIS A 85 5.45 -8.97 -4.38
CA HIS A 85 6.85 -9.39 -4.34
C HIS A 85 7.80 -8.24 -4.01
N ILE A 86 7.62 -7.07 -4.61
CA ILE A 86 8.42 -5.88 -4.32
C ILE A 86 8.24 -5.46 -2.85
N LEU A 87 7.01 -5.39 -2.34
CA LEU A 87 6.77 -5.06 -0.93
C LEU A 87 7.39 -6.09 0.01
N ARG A 88 7.36 -7.39 -0.35
CA ARG A 88 8.06 -8.43 0.41
C ARG A 88 9.57 -8.20 0.44
N LEU A 89 10.20 -7.92 -0.70
CA LEU A 89 11.63 -7.60 -0.75
C LEU A 89 11.98 -6.43 0.17
N TYR A 90 11.20 -5.35 0.12
CA TYR A 90 11.45 -4.17 0.95
C TYR A 90 11.29 -4.43 2.45
N LEU A 91 10.22 -5.14 2.84
CA LEU A 91 9.94 -5.45 4.25
C LEU A 91 10.94 -6.46 4.83
N ASP A 92 11.21 -7.54 4.09
CA ASP A 92 11.98 -8.67 4.62
C ASP A 92 13.50 -8.39 4.53
N THR A 93 13.92 -7.54 3.57
CA THR A 93 15.33 -7.28 3.27
C THR A 93 15.71 -5.81 3.43
N VAL A 94 15.05 -4.87 2.75
CA VAL A 94 15.56 -3.48 2.67
C VAL A 94 15.45 -2.75 4.02
N PHE A 95 14.25 -2.63 4.57
CA PHE A 95 14.04 -1.87 5.81
C PHE A 95 14.71 -2.50 7.01
N LYS A 96 14.72 -3.83 7.08
CA LYS A 96 15.34 -4.59 8.17
C LYS A 96 16.86 -4.42 8.22
N ASN A 97 17.52 -4.27 7.07
CA ASN A 97 18.99 -4.26 6.99
C ASN A 97 19.59 -2.86 6.83
N TYR A 98 18.78 -1.79 6.73
CA TYR A 98 19.33 -0.43 6.69
C TYR A 98 19.85 0.00 8.07
N GLN A 99 21.14 0.33 8.14
CA GLN A 99 21.81 0.70 9.39
C GLN A 99 22.30 2.15 9.35
N THR A 100 22.02 2.89 10.42
CA THR A 100 22.51 4.26 10.63
C THR A 100 22.44 4.60 12.12
N PRO A 101 23.39 5.39 12.67
CA PRO A 101 23.29 5.85 14.06
C PRO A 101 22.19 6.91 14.25
N ASP A 102 21.69 7.50 13.17
CA ASP A 102 20.65 8.52 13.20
C ASP A 102 19.25 7.93 13.50
N HIS A 103 18.79 8.13 14.74
CA HIS A 103 17.48 7.69 15.20
C HIS A 103 16.30 8.35 14.48
N HIS A 104 16.45 9.57 13.95
CA HIS A 104 15.40 10.21 13.17
C HIS A 104 15.15 9.44 11.87
N ILE A 105 16.21 9.07 11.17
CA ILE A 105 16.12 8.26 9.94
C ILE A 105 15.52 6.90 10.24
N LEU A 106 15.94 6.22 11.30
CA LEU A 106 15.36 4.93 11.70
C LEU A 106 13.87 5.03 11.99
N ARG A 107 13.40 6.11 12.63
CA ARG A 107 11.97 6.35 12.87
C ARG A 107 11.19 6.49 11.56
N LYS A 108 11.72 7.24 10.59
CA LYS A 108 11.09 7.42 9.28
C LYS A 108 11.05 6.12 8.48
N ILE A 109 12.12 5.32 8.53
CA ILE A 109 12.15 3.98 7.93
C ILE A 109 11.10 3.06 8.55
N SER A 110 10.97 3.04 9.87
CA SER A 110 9.92 2.26 10.55
C SER A 110 8.51 2.71 10.16
N SER A 111 8.28 4.02 10.03
CA SER A 111 7.00 4.55 9.54
C SER A 111 6.70 4.07 8.12
N LEU A 112 7.66 4.18 7.19
CA LEU A 112 7.53 3.67 5.81
C LEU A 112 7.29 2.16 5.76
N ALA A 113 8.00 1.39 6.60
CA ALA A 113 7.83 -0.06 6.69
C ALA A 113 6.40 -0.43 7.14
N ASN A 114 5.83 0.29 8.11
CA ASN A 114 4.46 0.08 8.53
C ASN A 114 3.45 0.41 7.42
N SER A 115 3.65 1.51 6.69
CA SER A 115 2.81 1.83 5.52
C SER A 115 2.88 0.73 4.45
N PHE A 116 4.07 0.22 4.14
CA PHE A 116 4.26 -0.90 3.20
C PHE A 116 3.60 -2.19 3.69
N LEU A 117 3.67 -2.46 5.00
CA LEU A 117 3.04 -3.63 5.61
C LEU A 117 1.51 -3.58 5.48
N THR A 118 0.90 -2.41 5.69
CA THR A 118 -0.54 -2.21 5.48
C THR A 118 -0.93 -2.54 4.03
N ILE A 119 -0.22 -1.97 3.04
CA ILE A 119 -0.49 -2.27 1.62
C ILE A 119 -0.33 -3.77 1.34
N LYS A 120 0.73 -4.41 1.87
CA LYS A 120 0.96 -5.85 1.68
C LYS A 120 -0.16 -6.71 2.28
N LYS A 121 -0.76 -6.29 3.40
CA LYS A 121 -1.92 -6.96 4.00
C LYS A 121 -3.16 -6.83 3.10
N ASP A 122 -3.42 -5.64 2.57
CA ASP A 122 -4.55 -5.43 1.66
C ASP A 122 -4.41 -6.26 0.37
N LEU A 123 -3.20 -6.31 -0.19
CA LEU A 123 -2.91 -7.16 -1.35
C LEU A 123 -3.01 -8.66 -1.06
N ARG A 124 -2.88 -9.11 0.20
CA ARG A 124 -3.06 -10.52 0.56
C ARG A 124 -4.51 -10.97 0.35
N LEU A 125 -5.47 -10.05 0.47
CA LEU A 125 -6.88 -10.31 0.20
C LEU A 125 -7.15 -10.48 -1.31
N CYS A 126 -6.25 -9.97 -2.15
CA CYS A 126 -6.28 -10.16 -3.59
C CYS A 126 -5.59 -11.47 -4.00
N LEU A 127 -6.23 -12.62 -3.72
CA LEU A 127 -5.78 -13.91 -4.24
C LEU A 127 -6.14 -14.05 -5.73
N LYS A 128 -5.19 -14.51 -6.55
CA LYS A 128 -5.50 -14.98 -7.91
C LYS A 128 -6.46 -16.19 -7.80
N PRO A 129 -7.41 -16.38 -8.75
CA PRO A 129 -8.32 -17.53 -8.70
C PRO A 129 -7.62 -18.87 -8.52
N GLN A 130 -6.51 -19.11 -9.25
CA GLN A 130 -5.74 -20.34 -9.11
C GLN A 130 -5.06 -20.48 -7.73
N GLU A 131 -4.53 -19.38 -7.16
CA GLU A 131 -3.93 -19.41 -5.82
C GLU A 131 -4.99 -19.70 -4.74
N ALA A 132 -6.20 -19.13 -4.89
CA ALA A 132 -7.32 -19.42 -4.01
C ALA A 132 -7.75 -20.89 -4.09
N VAL A 133 -7.83 -21.47 -5.30
CA VAL A 133 -8.16 -22.89 -5.50
C VAL A 133 -7.12 -23.79 -4.84
N VAL A 134 -5.82 -23.58 -5.10
CA VAL A 134 -4.75 -24.37 -4.49
C VAL A 134 -4.78 -24.24 -2.96
N LYS A 135 -5.05 -23.04 -2.45
CA LYS A 135 -5.17 -22.80 -1.01
C LYS A 135 -6.33 -23.58 -0.40
N ALA A 136 -7.53 -23.49 -0.99
CA ALA A 136 -8.71 -24.20 -0.51
C ALA A 136 -8.54 -25.72 -0.57
N LEU A 137 -7.90 -26.24 -1.62
CA LEU A 137 -7.57 -27.67 -1.71
C LEU A 137 -6.57 -28.10 -0.63
N GLY A 138 -5.57 -27.26 -0.31
CA GLY A 138 -4.61 -27.53 0.75
C GLY A 138 -5.17 -27.42 2.17
N GLU A 139 -6.39 -26.89 2.33
CA GLU A 139 -7.11 -26.77 3.62
C GLU A 139 -8.25 -27.81 3.73
N LEU A 140 -8.23 -28.84 2.88
CA LEU A 140 -9.24 -29.90 2.90
C LEU A 140 -9.24 -30.69 4.21
N ASP A 141 -8.07 -30.87 4.83
CA ASP A 141 -7.94 -31.52 6.13
C ASP A 141 -8.72 -30.79 7.23
N ILE A 142 -8.66 -29.45 7.26
CA ILE A 142 -9.42 -28.61 8.19
C ILE A 142 -10.92 -28.78 7.95
N LEU A 143 -11.36 -28.78 6.69
CA LEU A 143 -12.77 -28.97 6.35
C LEU A 143 -13.27 -30.36 6.77
N LEU A 144 -12.48 -31.40 6.53
CA LEU A 144 -12.80 -32.77 6.94
C LEU A 144 -12.91 -32.88 8.46
N GLN A 145 -11.99 -32.27 9.21
CA GLN A 145 -12.04 -32.22 10.66
C GLN A 145 -13.34 -31.57 11.18
N TRP A 146 -13.76 -30.43 10.61
CA TRP A 146 -15.02 -29.80 11.01
C TRP A 146 -16.23 -30.73 10.80
N MET A 147 -16.24 -31.50 9.71
CA MET A 147 -17.31 -32.47 9.42
C MET A 147 -17.36 -33.60 10.45
N GLU A 148 -16.21 -34.07 10.93
CA GLU A 148 -16.12 -35.08 11.99
C GLU A 148 -16.51 -34.53 13.38
N GLU A 149 -16.27 -33.25 13.64
CA GLU A 149 -16.62 -32.57 14.90
C GLU A 149 -18.11 -32.19 15.00
N THR A 150 -18.92 -32.40 13.96
CA THR A 150 -20.34 -32.00 13.94
C THR A 150 -21.29 -33.07 14.53
N ASP A 151 -20.76 -34.14 15.14
CA ASP A 151 -21.52 -35.17 15.87
C ASP A 151 -21.91 -34.75 17.30
#